data_AF-A0A8J2ZH16-F1
#
_entry.id   AF-A0A8J2ZH16-F1
#
_cell.length_a   1.000
_cell.length_b   1.000
_cell.length_c   1.000
_cell.angle_alpha   90.00
_cell.angle_beta   90.00
_cell.angle_gamma   90.00
#
_symmetry.space_group_name_H-M   'P 1'
#
loop_
_entity.id
_entity.type
_entity.pdbx_description
1 polymer ?
#
loop_
_entity_poly.entity_id
_entity_poly.type
_entity_poly.pdbx_seq_one_letter_code
_entity_poly.pdbx_strand_id
1 'polypeptide(L)'
;MGRNLRFWLGAPRTAPFDPGDTPLALGALLLRAQRSDFPEIIGGIVPLEAVLARRYDLTTAEAAEMREACERVEAAAPPGPWFAELLHEVIDPAQRQAMALSLLEAVEAQTPQPDLLRPHVDLMAQTVLGVCPEDLASARQAG
;
A
#
# COMPACT_ATOMS: atom_id res chain seq x y z
N MET A 1 -11.42 4.20 12.03
CA MET A 1 -10.91 5.31 11.20
C MET A 1 -10.41 6.38 12.14
N GLY A 2 -9.11 6.67 12.13
CA GLY A 2 -8.55 7.77 12.91
C GLY A 2 -9.26 9.08 12.55
N ARG A 3 -9.59 9.88 13.55
CA ARG A 3 -10.22 11.21 13.34
C ARG A 3 -9.31 12.13 12.52
N ASN A 4 -8.00 11.90 12.59
CA ASN A 4 -6.95 12.73 12.01
C ASN A 4 -6.82 12.49 10.50
N LEU A 5 -6.76 11.25 10.02
CA LEU A 5 -6.67 10.97 8.57
C LEU A 5 -7.82 11.55 7.75
N ARG A 6 -9.07 11.48 8.25
CA ARG A 6 -10.23 12.08 7.55
C ARG A 6 -10.09 13.58 7.40
N PHE A 7 -9.65 14.22 8.48
CA PHE A 7 -9.49 15.66 8.52
C PHE A 7 -8.34 16.08 7.59
N TRP A 8 -7.24 15.34 7.61
CA TRP A 8 -6.11 15.56 6.72
C TRP A 8 -6.49 15.42 5.24
N LEU A 9 -7.30 14.42 4.88
CA LEU A 9 -7.81 14.26 3.51
C LEU A 9 -8.66 15.45 3.01
N GLY A 10 -9.39 16.12 3.92
CA GLY A 10 -10.22 17.28 3.59
C GLY A 10 -9.44 18.59 3.49
N ALA A 11 -8.26 18.68 4.11
CA ALA A 11 -7.37 19.83 4.01
C ALA A 11 -5.89 19.37 4.02
N PRO A 12 -5.42 18.73 2.94
CA PRO A 12 -4.04 18.27 2.87
C PRO A 12 -3.09 19.45 2.99
N ARG A 13 -1.93 19.25 3.63
CA ARG A 13 -0.87 20.25 3.87
C ARG A 13 -1.18 21.35 4.90
N THR A 14 -2.42 21.48 5.37
CA THR A 14 -2.77 22.45 6.44
C THR A 14 -2.90 21.79 7.81
N ALA A 15 -3.11 20.48 7.86
CA ALA A 15 -3.07 19.67 9.08
C ALA A 15 -1.82 18.77 9.09
N PRO A 16 -1.20 18.52 10.26
CA PRO A 16 -0.14 17.53 10.37
C PRO A 16 -0.68 16.13 10.04
N PHE A 17 0.09 15.36 9.28
CA PHE A 17 -0.19 13.94 9.08
C PHE A 17 0.19 13.18 10.35
N ASP A 18 -0.71 12.32 10.85
CA ASP A 18 -0.45 11.48 12.01
C ASP A 18 0.29 10.22 11.56
N PRO A 19 1.54 9.95 12.03
CA PRO A 19 2.26 8.75 11.65
C PRO A 19 1.51 7.45 11.97
N GLY A 20 0.61 7.46 12.97
CA GLY A 20 -0.24 6.32 13.31
C GLY A 20 -1.28 5.98 12.25
N ASP A 21 -1.57 6.90 11.33
CA ASP A 21 -2.50 6.69 10.21
C ASP A 21 -1.78 6.10 8.97
N THR A 22 -0.44 5.98 8.98
CA THR A 22 0.37 5.39 7.90
C THR A 22 -0.14 4.03 7.43
N PRO A 23 -0.49 3.07 8.32
CA PRO A 23 -0.92 1.75 7.88
C PRO A 23 -2.20 1.80 7.03
N LEU A 24 -3.17 2.60 7.47
CA LEU A 24 -4.44 2.77 6.77
C LEU A 24 -4.28 3.55 5.46
N ALA A 25 -3.40 4.55 5.44
CA ALA A 25 -3.12 5.34 4.25
C ALA A 25 -2.47 4.49 3.14
N LEU A 26 -1.45 3.68 3.47
CA LEU A 26 -0.81 2.79 2.50
C LEU A 26 -1.75 1.68 2.02
N GLY A 27 -2.54 1.09 2.92
CA GLY A 27 -3.54 0.09 2.53
C GLY A 27 -4.63 0.67 1.61
N ALA A 28 -5.10 1.90 1.88
CA ALA A 28 -6.04 2.59 1.01
C ALA A 28 -5.45 2.90 -0.38
N LEU A 29 -4.15 3.21 -0.44
CA LEU A 29 -3.44 3.46 -1.69
C LEU A 29 -3.33 2.19 -2.55
N LEU A 30 -2.99 1.05 -1.94
CA LEU A 30 -2.98 -0.26 -2.62
C LEU A 30 -4.38 -0.69 -3.07
N LEU A 31 -5.40 -0.44 -2.26
CA LEU A 31 -6.79 -0.69 -2.62
C LEU A 31 -7.24 0.14 -3.82
N ARG A 32 -6.79 1.40 -3.90
CA ARG A 32 -7.05 2.26 -5.06
C ARG A 32 -6.37 1.70 -6.31
N ALA A 33 -5.12 1.27 -6.20
CA ALA A 33 -4.40 0.62 -7.30
C ALA A 33 -5.11 -0.66 -7.78
N GLN A 34 -5.60 -1.49 -6.86
CA GLN A 34 -6.44 -2.66 -7.19
C GLN A 34 -7.68 -2.29 -8.02
N ARG A 35 -8.29 -1.11 -7.79
CA ARG A 35 -9.52 -0.70 -8.48
C ARG A 35 -9.28 -0.01 -9.83
N SER A 36 -8.05 0.39 -10.12
CA SER A 36 -7.74 1.28 -11.26
C SER A 36 -6.59 0.74 -12.11
N ASP A 37 -5.38 0.72 -11.56
CA ASP A 37 -4.15 0.59 -12.33
C ASP A 37 -3.57 -0.84 -12.35
N PHE A 38 -3.83 -1.65 -11.31
CA PHE A 38 -3.22 -2.98 -11.13
C PHE A 38 -4.20 -4.05 -10.57
N PRO A 39 -5.42 -4.22 -11.13
CA PRO A 39 -6.42 -5.16 -10.64
C PRO A 39 -5.98 -6.64 -10.72
N GLU A 40 -5.08 -6.98 -11.63
CA GLU A 40 -4.58 -8.33 -11.83
C GLU A 40 -3.57 -8.76 -10.75
N ILE A 41 -2.81 -7.82 -10.20
CA ILE A 41 -1.83 -8.09 -9.14
C ILE A 41 -2.53 -8.15 -7.79
N ILE A 42 -3.03 -7.01 -7.30
CA ILE A 42 -3.76 -6.94 -6.03
C ILE A 42 -5.24 -7.15 -6.31
N GLY A 43 -5.84 -8.12 -5.62
CA GLY A 43 -7.23 -8.53 -5.83
C GLY A 43 -7.41 -9.66 -6.85
N GLY A 44 -6.40 -9.88 -7.71
CA GLY A 44 -6.30 -11.03 -8.60
C GLY A 44 -5.36 -12.10 -8.03
N ILE A 45 -4.06 -11.93 -8.27
CA ILE A 45 -3.02 -12.88 -7.84
C ILE A 45 -2.92 -12.95 -6.31
N VAL A 46 -2.91 -11.80 -5.64
CA VAL A 46 -2.79 -11.75 -4.19
C VAL A 46 -3.92 -10.88 -3.58
N PRO A 47 -4.63 -11.37 -2.55
CA PRO A 47 -5.59 -10.52 -1.85
C PRO A 47 -4.85 -9.43 -1.06
N LEU A 48 -5.41 -8.22 -1.01
CA LEU A 48 -4.83 -7.12 -0.23
C LEU A 48 -4.64 -7.51 1.25
N GLU A 49 -5.57 -8.30 1.80
CA GLU A 49 -5.49 -8.82 3.16
C GLU A 49 -4.22 -9.64 3.41
N ALA A 50 -3.72 -10.41 2.42
CA ALA A 50 -2.47 -11.15 2.59
C ALA A 50 -1.27 -10.20 2.70
N VAL A 51 -1.27 -9.10 1.93
CA VAL A 51 -0.24 -8.06 2.01
C VAL A 51 -0.30 -7.36 3.38
N LEU A 52 -1.50 -6.99 3.84
CA LEU A 52 -1.70 -6.33 5.13
C LEU A 52 -1.33 -7.24 6.30
N ALA A 53 -1.77 -8.51 6.26
CA ALA A 53 -1.45 -9.50 7.27
C ALA A 53 0.06 -9.70 7.40
N ARG A 54 0.75 -9.82 6.27
CA ARG A 54 2.21 -9.94 6.25
C ARG A 54 2.90 -8.70 6.79
N ARG A 55 2.45 -7.51 6.39
CA ARG A 55 3.10 -6.24 6.76
C ARG A 55 2.99 -5.93 8.26
N TYR A 56 1.83 -6.22 8.85
CA TYR A 56 1.48 -5.78 10.20
C TYR A 56 1.30 -6.93 11.20
N ASP A 57 1.72 -8.14 10.83
CA ASP A 57 1.61 -9.35 11.65
C ASP A 57 0.17 -9.60 12.15
N LEU A 58 -0.78 -9.57 11.20
CA LEU A 58 -2.21 -9.68 11.50
C LEU A 58 -2.73 -11.09 11.21
N THR A 59 -3.71 -11.51 12.01
CA THR A 59 -4.58 -12.64 11.65
C THR A 59 -5.44 -12.31 10.44
N THR A 60 -6.03 -13.33 9.82
CA THR A 60 -6.97 -13.14 8.70
C THR A 60 -8.14 -12.22 9.05
N ALA A 61 -8.67 -12.31 10.28
CA ALA A 61 -9.77 -11.47 10.73
C ALA A 61 -9.33 -10.01 10.87
N GLU A 62 -8.21 -9.76 11.53
CA GLU A 62 -7.65 -8.41 11.70
C GLU A 62 -7.27 -7.76 10.35
N ALA A 63 -6.75 -8.55 9.41
CA ALA A 63 -6.45 -8.07 8.06
C ALA A 63 -7.71 -7.67 7.28
N ALA A 64 -8.81 -8.43 7.44
CA ALA A 64 -10.10 -8.07 6.86
C ALA A 64 -10.68 -6.79 7.49
N GLU A 65 -10.62 -6.66 8.82
CA GLU A 65 -11.04 -5.43 9.52
C GLU A 65 -10.20 -4.22 9.08
N MET A 66 -8.90 -4.41 8.91
CA MET A 66 -8.00 -3.37 8.41
C MET A 66 -8.35 -2.99 6.97
N ARG A 67 -8.66 -3.96 6.10
CA ARG A 67 -9.13 -3.67 4.73
C ARG A 67 -10.40 -2.83 4.73
N GLU A 68 -11.39 -3.12 5.56
CA GLU A 68 -12.60 -2.30 5.68
C GLU A 68 -12.30 -0.86 6.17
N ALA A 69 -11.28 -0.71 7.03
CA ALA A 69 -10.80 0.61 7.42
C ALA A 69 -10.13 1.34 6.25
N CYS A 70 -9.31 0.66 5.46
CA CYS A 70 -8.70 1.19 4.23
C CYS A 70 -9.77 1.59 3.19
N GLU A 71 -10.83 0.80 3.01
CA GLU A 71 -11.94 1.11 2.11
C GLU A 71 -12.63 2.42 2.47
N ARG A 72 -12.83 2.68 3.76
CA ARG A 72 -13.39 3.97 4.22
C ARG A 72 -12.47 5.15 3.95
N VAL A 73 -11.16 4.95 4.06
CA VAL A 73 -10.15 5.98 3.77
C VAL A 73 -10.12 6.27 2.28
N GLU A 74 -10.08 5.22 1.45
CA GLU A 74 -10.08 5.33 -0.01
C GLU A 74 -11.34 6.06 -0.51
N ALA A 75 -12.51 5.70 0.02
CA ALA A 75 -13.78 6.36 -0.33
C ALA A 75 -13.85 7.84 0.12
N ALA A 76 -13.08 8.22 1.15
CA ALA A 76 -13.02 9.60 1.64
C ALA A 76 -11.91 10.42 0.96
N ALA A 77 -10.97 9.77 0.27
CA ALA A 77 -9.86 10.44 -0.38
C ALA A 77 -10.30 11.12 -1.68
N PRO A 78 -9.76 12.31 -2.01
CA PRO A 78 -10.12 13.02 -3.23
C PRO A 78 -9.79 12.20 -4.49
N PRO A 79 -10.54 12.41 -5.59
CA PRO A 79 -10.29 11.71 -6.84
C PRO A 79 -8.98 12.17 -7.51
N GLY A 80 -8.40 11.30 -8.33
CA GLY A 80 -7.20 11.59 -9.10
C GLY A 80 -5.88 11.24 -8.41
N PRO A 81 -4.73 11.51 -9.08
CA PRO A 81 -3.40 11.06 -8.64
C PRO A 81 -2.89 11.76 -7.37
N TRP A 82 -3.51 12.88 -7.01
CA TRP A 82 -3.13 13.74 -5.89
C TRP A 82 -3.02 12.97 -4.57
N PHE A 83 -3.86 11.95 -4.37
CA PHE A 83 -3.82 11.15 -3.15
C PHE A 83 -2.48 10.40 -3.00
N ALA A 84 -1.98 9.80 -4.07
CA ALA A 84 -0.69 9.10 -4.05
C ALA A 84 0.46 10.09 -3.80
N GLU A 85 0.47 11.20 -4.56
CA GLU A 85 1.48 12.26 -4.45
C GLU A 85 1.55 12.84 -3.03
N LEU A 86 0.40 13.17 -2.43
CA LEU A 86 0.34 13.70 -1.08
C LEU A 86 0.85 12.70 -0.03
N LEU A 87 0.54 11.41 -0.19
CA LEU A 87 1.02 10.37 0.73
C LEU A 87 2.53 10.15 0.60
N HIS A 88 3.10 10.28 -0.60
CA HIS A 88 4.56 10.15 -0.81
C HIS A 88 5.35 11.24 -0.09
N GLU A 89 4.77 12.42 0.10
CA GLU A 89 5.42 13.54 0.80
C GLU A 89 5.41 13.40 2.32
N VAL A 90 4.38 12.75 2.89
CA VAL A 90 4.19 12.69 4.35
C VAL A 90 4.56 11.35 4.96
N ILE A 91 4.56 10.28 4.17
CA ILE A 91 4.92 8.94 4.64
C ILE A 91 6.42 8.69 4.40
N ASP A 92 7.09 8.27 5.47
CA ASP A 92 8.50 7.88 5.46
C ASP A 92 8.80 6.89 4.31
N PRO A 93 9.82 7.17 3.47
CA PRO A 93 10.26 6.26 2.41
C PRO A 93 10.45 4.81 2.89
N ALA A 94 10.96 4.60 4.10
CA ALA A 94 11.16 3.26 4.67
C ALA A 94 9.83 2.51 4.87
N GLN A 95 8.74 3.22 5.23
CA GLN A 95 7.42 2.61 5.36
C GLN A 95 6.84 2.23 3.99
N ARG A 96 7.06 3.06 2.97
CA ARG A 96 6.65 2.78 1.58
C ARG A 96 7.41 1.59 1.01
N GLN A 97 8.72 1.55 1.22
CA GLN A 97 9.59 0.44 0.82
C GLN A 97 9.20 -0.87 1.51
N ALA A 98 8.92 -0.84 2.81
CA ALA A 98 8.52 -2.04 3.54
C ALA A 98 7.12 -2.56 3.13
N MET A 99 6.21 -1.66 2.74
CA MET A 99 4.94 -2.06 2.12
C MET A 99 5.17 -2.71 0.74
N ALA A 100 6.03 -2.13 -0.09
CA ALA A 100 6.39 -2.70 -1.40
C ALA A 100 7.02 -4.10 -1.27
N LEU A 101 7.89 -4.29 -0.27
CA LEU A 101 8.47 -5.60 0.04
C LEU A 101 7.41 -6.60 0.46
N SER A 102 6.48 -6.19 1.34
CA SER A 102 5.38 -7.06 1.78
C SER A 102 4.47 -7.48 0.60
N LEU A 103 4.23 -6.58 -0.36
CA LEU A 103 3.51 -6.88 -1.60
C LEU A 103 4.26 -7.94 -2.43
N LEU A 104 5.55 -7.72 -2.69
CA LEU A 104 6.38 -8.65 -3.46
C LEU A 104 6.36 -10.05 -2.84
N GLU A 105 6.62 -10.14 -1.54
CA GLU A 105 6.67 -11.43 -0.84
C GLU A 105 5.31 -12.13 -0.81
N ALA A 106 4.21 -11.37 -0.72
CA ALA A 106 2.87 -11.93 -0.77
C ALA A 106 2.52 -12.46 -2.18
N VAL A 107 2.97 -11.78 -3.25
CA VAL A 107 2.86 -12.30 -4.63
C VAL A 107 3.69 -13.57 -4.79
N GLU A 108 4.93 -13.58 -4.30
CA GLU A 108 5.81 -14.75 -4.34
C GLU A 108 5.23 -15.97 -3.64
N ALA A 109 4.54 -15.76 -2.51
CA ALA A 109 3.86 -16.84 -1.79
C ALA A 109 2.67 -17.45 -2.56
N GLN A 110 2.10 -16.72 -3.53
CA GLN A 110 0.85 -17.08 -4.17
C GLN A 110 1.00 -17.67 -5.58
N THR A 111 2.19 -17.59 -6.18
CA THR A 111 2.48 -18.12 -7.52
C THR A 111 3.73 -19.02 -7.55
N PRO A 112 3.72 -20.12 -8.32
CA PRO A 112 4.92 -20.93 -8.56
C PRO A 112 5.92 -20.26 -9.52
N GLN A 113 5.55 -19.15 -10.17
CA GLN A 113 6.36 -18.45 -11.18
C GLN A 113 6.45 -16.94 -10.86
N PRO A 114 7.02 -16.55 -9.70
CA PRO A 114 7.08 -15.15 -9.29
C PRO A 114 7.87 -14.25 -10.23
N ASP A 115 8.90 -14.78 -10.89
CA ASP A 115 9.76 -14.02 -11.80
C ASP A 115 8.99 -13.43 -12.99
N LEU A 116 7.91 -14.08 -13.43
CA LEU A 116 7.06 -13.56 -14.50
C LEU A 116 6.24 -12.33 -14.06
N LEU A 117 5.92 -12.24 -12.77
CA LEU A 117 5.15 -11.14 -12.20
C LEU A 117 6.03 -10.04 -11.64
N ARG A 118 7.33 -10.31 -11.46
CA ARG A 118 8.28 -9.36 -10.88
C ARG A 118 8.28 -7.99 -11.56
N PRO A 119 8.32 -7.87 -12.91
CA PRO A 119 8.27 -6.56 -13.55
C PRO A 119 6.97 -5.78 -13.28
N HIS A 120 5.85 -6.49 -13.11
CA HIS A 120 4.56 -5.86 -12.79
C HIS A 120 4.54 -5.35 -11.34
N VAL A 121 5.09 -6.13 -10.41
CA VAL A 121 5.23 -5.72 -9.00
C VAL A 121 6.17 -4.52 -8.88
N ASP A 122 7.31 -4.53 -9.59
CA ASP A 122 8.26 -3.42 -9.61
C ASP A 122 7.62 -2.14 -10.17
N LEU A 123 6.87 -2.24 -11.28
CA LEU A 123 6.12 -1.12 -11.84
C LEU A 123 5.06 -0.59 -10.87
N MET A 124 4.33 -1.49 -10.21
CA MET A 124 3.33 -1.11 -9.22
C MET A 124 3.95 -0.43 -8.00
N ALA A 125 5.05 -0.96 -7.47
CA ALA A 125 5.79 -0.33 -6.36
C ALA A 125 6.26 1.08 -6.72
N GLN A 126 6.75 1.27 -7.94
CA GLN A 126 7.20 2.59 -8.41
C GLN A 126 6.04 3.56 -8.60
N THR A 127 4.98 3.15 -9.29
CA THR A 127 3.86 4.04 -9.65
C THR A 127 2.93 4.33 -8.48
N VAL A 128 2.69 3.36 -7.61
CA VAL A 128 1.73 3.46 -6.50
C VAL A 128 2.44 3.92 -5.23
N LEU A 129 3.57 3.30 -4.86
CA LEU A 129 4.26 3.56 -3.60
C LEU A 129 5.43 4.54 -3.75
N GLY A 130 5.84 4.89 -4.96
CA GLY A 130 7.00 5.75 -5.21
C GLY A 130 8.30 5.09 -4.77
N VAL A 131 8.38 3.76 -4.84
CA VAL A 131 9.56 2.96 -4.46
C VAL A 131 10.23 2.47 -5.73
N CYS A 132 11.49 2.84 -5.94
CA CYS A 132 12.21 2.38 -7.12
C CYS A 132 12.57 0.89 -7.02
N PRO A 133 12.62 0.15 -8.15
CA PRO A 133 12.97 -1.28 -8.15
C PRO A 133 14.31 -1.60 -7.50
N GLU A 134 15.31 -0.70 -7.63
CA GLU A 134 16.62 -0.82 -7.00
C GLU A 134 16.55 -0.75 -5.47
N ASP A 135 15.68 0.10 -4.91
CA ASP A 135 15.48 0.21 -3.47
C ASP A 135 14.79 -1.06 -2.95
N LEU A 136 13.81 -1.56 -3.70
CA LEU A 136 13.12 -2.80 -3.36
C LEU A 136 14.06 -4.02 -3.39
N ALA A 137 14.92 -4.10 -4.40
CA ALA A 137 15.95 -5.14 -4.49
C ALA A 137 16.95 -5.05 -3.33
N SER A 138 17.37 -3.83 -2.97
CA SER A 138 18.30 -3.59 -1.86
C SER A 138 17.70 -3.99 -0.51
N ALA A 139 16.42 -3.66 -0.26
CA ALA A 139 15.71 -4.07 0.96
C ALA A 139 15.66 -5.59 1.11
N ARG A 140 15.43 -6.32 0.01
CA ARG A 140 15.39 -7.79 0.03
C ARG A 140 16.74 -8.43 0.38
N GLN A 141 17.85 -7.80 -0.01
CA GLN A 141 19.19 -8.31 0.31
C GLN A 141 19.61 -8.05 1.76
N ALA A 142 18.94 -7.11 2.44
CA ALA A 142 19.25 -6.70 3.80
C ALA A 142 18.42 -7.44 4.88
N GLY A 143 17.33 -8.12 4.48
CA GLY A 143 16.49 -8.96 5.35
C GLY A 143 16.91 -10.43 5.30
#